data_AF-A0A1W6WCM6-F1
#
_entry.id   AF-A0A1W6WCM6-F1
#
_cell.length_a   1.000
_cell.length_b   1.000
_cell.length_c   1.000
_cell.angle_alpha   90.00
_cell.angle_beta   90.00
_cell.angle_gamma   90.00
#
_symmetry.space_group_name_H-M   'P 1'
#
loop_
_entity.id
_entity.type
_entity.pdbx_description
1 polymer ?
#
loop_
_entity_poly.entity_id
_entity_poly.type
_entity_poly.pdbx_seq_one_letter_code
_entity_poly.pdbx_strand_id
1 'polypeptide(L)'
;MSGRLGNYLDLVATAQKKRLEITLRQEKQIAKIYLQTADEYARAASHYDHDSLTYRWLTDYARALQRGSRVLYSKIGKITAASALEAAQAAAGAERQFYSSMAPYLSRQFSDVFSNIPQQVTDELMSGGIYKNFVGLSTKIWDYQKKYKRDISTIITQGISQQKSAFDLSKDLELYLRPEAKKPWNWGIVYPGCAQKVDYCAQRLARTSVSHAYQLSFQRTTQDNPFVEKYQWHSSNSGRVCPLCRQRDGRLYDRDKLPLDHPNGMCVITAVISKSYDEIGAELGDWAAGESDNPALDRWLGIFPSESGYTGTNISRIGSNRVDLSYIKSTEFRSKFSRLTENSAVNDSIRRHATAMLINQNGTDGEDLCIIDAKTGKLLLNAQGPKNALGVSPPADRIEFLRKNYSGQMIGLHNHPTNLPPTGADFSASGYRRYCFGIVVTHDGQVFKYAPGSKAFGPRIIDERIDKYKHPPYDLDVKQAFQQTLNEVAKEYDIKWTEIKSM
;
A
#
# COMPACT_ATOMS: atom_id res chain seq x y z
N MET A 1 -27.28 14.65 18.65
CA MET A 1 -26.52 15.75 19.26
C MET A 1 -25.44 15.11 20.12
N SER A 2 -24.23 14.94 19.59
CA SER A 2 -23.14 14.27 20.31
C SER A 2 -22.08 15.30 20.68
N GLY A 3 -21.39 15.03 21.78
CA GLY A 3 -20.56 15.98 22.50
C GLY A 3 -19.30 16.39 21.74
N ARG A 4 -18.33 16.89 22.52
CA ARG A 4 -17.07 17.51 22.09
C ARG A 4 -16.46 16.96 20.80
N LEU A 5 -16.50 15.66 20.50
CA LEU A 5 -15.87 15.03 19.31
C LEU A 5 -16.83 14.59 18.18
N GLY A 6 -18.09 15.04 18.16
CA GLY A 6 -19.06 14.54 17.18
C GLY A 6 -19.32 13.03 17.35
N ASN A 7 -19.42 12.27 16.26
CA ASN A 7 -19.74 10.82 16.26
C ASN A 7 -18.49 9.92 16.07
N TYR A 8 -17.28 10.42 16.36
CA TYR A 8 -16.02 9.68 16.12
C TYR A 8 -16.02 8.28 16.75
N LEU A 9 -16.36 8.18 18.04
CA LEU A 9 -16.36 6.90 18.75
C LEU A 9 -17.40 5.92 18.17
N ASP A 10 -18.52 6.40 17.65
CA ASP A 10 -19.53 5.56 17.00
C ASP A 10 -19.03 5.00 15.66
N LEU A 11 -18.27 5.80 14.90
CA LEU A 11 -17.61 5.35 13.67
C LEU A 11 -16.53 4.30 13.95
N VAL A 12 -15.71 4.52 14.98
CA VAL A 12 -14.71 3.52 15.41
C VAL A 12 -15.40 2.24 15.89
N ALA A 13 -16.47 2.34 16.67
CA ALA A 13 -17.26 1.18 17.11
C ALA A 13 -17.87 0.42 15.93
N THR A 14 -18.35 1.12 14.91
CA THR A 14 -18.88 0.52 13.68
C THR A 14 -17.80 -0.22 12.89
N ALA A 15 -16.64 0.40 12.70
CA ALA A 15 -15.49 -0.23 12.06
C ALA A 15 -15.00 -1.46 12.84
N GLN A 16 -15.02 -1.38 14.17
CA GLN A 16 -14.68 -2.50 15.03
C GLN A 16 -15.68 -3.66 14.89
N LYS A 17 -16.98 -3.38 14.88
CA LYS A 17 -18.02 -4.39 14.65
C LYS A 17 -17.80 -5.08 13.29
N LYS A 18 -17.50 -4.30 12.25
CA LYS A 18 -17.18 -4.84 10.92
C LYS A 18 -15.96 -5.75 10.93
N ARG A 19 -14.90 -5.40 11.67
CA ARG A 19 -13.72 -6.28 11.87
C ARG A 19 -14.10 -7.64 12.48
N LEU A 20 -14.98 -7.65 13.47
CA LEU A 20 -15.45 -8.88 14.11
C LEU A 20 -16.30 -9.72 13.15
N GLU A 21 -17.19 -9.10 12.37
CA GLU A 21 -17.99 -9.78 11.34
C GLU A 21 -17.09 -10.42 10.26
N ILE A 22 -16.08 -9.68 9.78
CA ILE A 22 -15.07 -10.19 8.83
C ILE A 22 -14.38 -11.42 9.41
N THR A 23 -13.95 -11.33 10.68
CA THR A 23 -13.29 -12.42 11.39
C THR A 23 -14.17 -13.68 11.48
N LEU A 24 -15.43 -13.54 11.86
CA LEU A 24 -16.35 -14.67 11.96
C LEU A 24 -16.66 -15.29 10.59
N ARG A 25 -16.82 -14.47 9.55
CA ARG A 25 -17.04 -14.95 8.20
C ARG A 25 -15.82 -15.71 7.65
N GLN A 26 -14.62 -15.18 7.85
CA GLN A 26 -13.40 -15.86 7.37
C GLN A 26 -13.19 -17.20 8.09
N GLU A 27 -13.53 -17.29 9.39
CA GLU A 27 -13.43 -18.52 10.17
C GLU A 27 -14.33 -19.60 9.56
N LYS A 28 -15.60 -19.27 9.28
CA LYS A 28 -16.54 -20.17 8.61
C LYS A 28 -16.06 -20.58 7.22
N GLN A 29 -15.51 -19.65 6.44
CA GLN A 29 -14.99 -19.93 5.10
C GLN A 29 -13.80 -20.91 5.17
N ILE A 30 -12.82 -20.67 6.04
CA ILE A 30 -11.65 -21.54 6.18
C ILE A 30 -12.09 -22.93 6.66
N ALA A 31 -12.93 -23.01 7.70
CA ALA A 31 -13.43 -24.29 8.21
C ALA A 31 -14.16 -25.08 7.11
N LYS A 32 -14.99 -24.41 6.30
CA LYS A 32 -15.69 -25.04 5.16
C LYS A 32 -14.74 -25.67 4.15
N ILE A 33 -13.60 -25.05 3.87
CA ILE A 33 -12.63 -25.61 2.90
C ILE A 33 -12.01 -26.92 3.44
N TYR A 34 -11.67 -26.97 4.73
CA TYR A 34 -11.18 -28.21 5.36
C TYR A 34 -12.27 -29.29 5.41
N LEU A 35 -13.49 -28.90 5.80
CA LEU A 35 -14.66 -29.79 5.80
C LEU A 35 -14.91 -30.43 4.43
N GLN A 36 -14.89 -29.64 3.35
CA GLN A 36 -15.02 -30.16 1.99
C GLN A 36 -13.95 -31.20 1.67
N THR A 37 -12.70 -30.96 2.06
CA THR A 37 -11.60 -31.91 1.88
C THR A 37 -11.85 -33.21 2.66
N ALA A 38 -12.36 -33.10 3.89
CA ALA A 38 -12.70 -34.24 4.72
C ALA A 38 -13.89 -35.05 4.18
N ASP A 39 -14.91 -34.37 3.65
CA ASP A 39 -16.10 -35.01 3.06
C ASP A 39 -15.80 -35.69 1.73
N GLU A 40 -14.88 -35.14 0.92
CA GLU A 40 -14.35 -35.80 -0.28
C GLU A 40 -13.59 -37.08 0.09
N TYR A 41 -12.77 -37.02 1.14
CA TYR A 41 -12.07 -38.20 1.67
C TYR A 41 -13.05 -39.25 2.19
N ALA A 42 -14.00 -38.85 3.03
CA ALA A 42 -14.97 -39.77 3.65
C ALA A 42 -15.82 -40.50 2.58
N ARG A 43 -16.28 -39.78 1.54
CA ARG A 43 -16.98 -40.38 0.40
C ARG A 43 -16.11 -41.37 -0.35
N ALA A 44 -14.85 -41.04 -0.61
CA ALA A 44 -13.93 -41.95 -1.27
C ALA A 44 -13.66 -43.21 -0.43
N ALA A 45 -13.51 -43.05 0.89
CA ALA A 45 -13.27 -44.14 1.83
C ALA A 45 -14.51 -45.03 2.05
N SER A 46 -15.73 -44.49 1.92
CA SER A 46 -16.98 -45.25 2.15
C SER A 46 -17.25 -46.37 1.15
N HIS A 47 -16.52 -46.40 0.03
CA HIS A 47 -16.59 -47.48 -0.95
C HIS A 47 -15.84 -48.75 -0.52
N TYR A 48 -15.14 -48.70 0.60
CA TYR A 48 -14.36 -49.81 1.13
C TYR A 48 -14.81 -50.14 2.55
N ASP A 49 -14.75 -51.42 2.87
CA ASP A 49 -14.96 -51.98 4.20
C ASP A 49 -13.62 -52.43 4.82
N HIS A 50 -13.71 -53.15 5.94
CA HIS A 50 -12.54 -53.63 6.67
C HIS A 50 -11.64 -54.56 5.83
N ASP A 51 -12.23 -55.31 4.88
CA ASP A 51 -11.54 -56.36 4.14
C ASP A 51 -11.08 -55.89 2.74
N SER A 52 -11.72 -54.87 2.19
CA SER A 52 -11.42 -54.33 0.85
C SER A 52 -10.51 -53.09 0.86
N LEU A 53 -10.40 -52.35 1.98
CA LEU A 53 -9.52 -51.19 2.05
C LEU A 53 -8.06 -51.62 2.18
N THR A 54 -7.21 -51.15 1.26
CA THR A 54 -5.78 -51.51 1.25
C THR A 54 -4.88 -50.35 1.69
N TYR A 55 -3.73 -50.69 2.28
CA TYR A 55 -2.67 -49.72 2.58
C TYR A 55 -2.20 -48.94 1.36
N ARG A 56 -2.19 -49.59 0.19
CA ARG A 56 -1.82 -48.95 -1.08
C ARG A 56 -2.79 -47.82 -1.41
N TRP A 57 -4.09 -48.11 -1.40
CA TRP A 57 -5.12 -47.10 -1.65
C TRP A 57 -4.99 -45.91 -0.68
N LEU A 58 -4.85 -46.20 0.61
CA LEU A 58 -4.74 -45.16 1.64
C LEU A 58 -3.50 -44.28 1.46
N THR A 59 -2.36 -44.89 1.14
CA THR A 59 -1.11 -44.16 0.89
C THR A 59 -1.21 -43.30 -0.37
N ASP A 60 -1.86 -43.81 -1.43
CA ASP A 60 -2.04 -43.07 -2.68
C ASP A 60 -2.99 -41.88 -2.50
N TYR A 61 -4.07 -42.05 -1.72
CA TYR A 61 -4.97 -40.95 -1.37
C TYR A 61 -4.26 -39.91 -0.48
N ALA A 62 -3.49 -40.35 0.52
CA ALA A 62 -2.69 -39.46 1.37
C ALA A 62 -1.73 -38.59 0.53
N ARG A 63 -1.05 -39.19 -0.47
CA ARG A 63 -0.22 -38.44 -1.43
C ARG A 63 -1.05 -37.47 -2.27
N ALA A 64 -2.26 -37.84 -2.68
CA ALA A 64 -3.17 -36.95 -3.40
C ALA A 64 -3.56 -35.73 -2.55
N LEU A 65 -3.91 -35.91 -1.27
CA LEU A 65 -4.17 -34.83 -0.30
C LEU A 65 -2.95 -33.92 -0.14
N GLN A 66 -1.75 -34.50 -0.03
CA GLN A 66 -0.51 -33.73 0.06
C GLN A 66 -0.26 -32.90 -1.20
N ARG A 67 -0.52 -33.43 -2.41
CA ARG A 67 -0.43 -32.65 -3.65
C ARG A 67 -1.50 -31.55 -3.72
N GLY A 68 -2.74 -31.88 -3.36
CA GLY A 68 -3.88 -30.95 -3.33
C GLY A 68 -3.74 -29.83 -2.31
N SER A 69 -2.94 -30.02 -1.25
CA SER A 69 -2.71 -29.01 -0.21
C SER A 69 -2.21 -27.66 -0.74
N ARG A 70 -1.52 -27.62 -1.89
CA ARG A 70 -1.09 -26.34 -2.49
C ARG A 70 -2.27 -25.48 -2.91
N VAL A 71 -3.28 -26.10 -3.51
CA VAL A 71 -4.52 -25.43 -3.93
C VAL A 71 -5.33 -25.00 -2.71
N LEU A 72 -5.43 -25.87 -1.71
CA LEU A 72 -6.07 -25.60 -0.42
C LEU A 72 -5.51 -24.32 0.23
N TYR A 73 -4.20 -24.28 0.42
CA TYR A 73 -3.54 -23.16 1.10
C TYR A 73 -3.47 -21.89 0.24
N SER A 74 -3.48 -22.00 -1.09
CA SER A 74 -3.67 -20.85 -1.98
C SER A 74 -5.06 -20.20 -1.79
N LYS A 75 -6.13 -21.00 -1.69
CA LYS A 75 -7.48 -20.48 -1.39
C LYS A 75 -7.53 -19.80 -0.02
N ILE A 76 -6.95 -20.41 1.01
CA ILE A 76 -6.85 -19.82 2.36
C ILE A 76 -6.09 -18.49 2.32
N GLY A 77 -4.99 -18.41 1.57
CA GLY A 77 -4.22 -17.18 1.40
C GLY A 77 -5.03 -16.06 0.77
N LYS A 78 -5.79 -16.35 -0.29
CA LYS A 78 -6.68 -15.36 -0.93
C LYS A 78 -7.76 -14.84 0.02
N ILE A 79 -8.42 -15.74 0.76
CA ILE A 79 -9.44 -15.35 1.77
C ILE A 79 -8.82 -14.46 2.84
N THR A 80 -7.62 -14.83 3.30
CA THR A 80 -6.93 -14.07 4.34
C THR A 80 -6.54 -12.68 3.86
N ALA A 81 -5.98 -12.55 2.65
CA ALA A 81 -5.61 -11.27 2.06
C ALA A 81 -6.83 -10.36 1.84
N ALA A 82 -7.92 -10.91 1.29
CA ALA A 82 -9.18 -10.17 1.10
C ALA A 82 -9.79 -9.69 2.43
N SER A 83 -9.78 -10.55 3.45
CA SER A 83 -10.30 -10.21 4.79
C SER A 83 -9.44 -9.14 5.47
N ALA A 84 -8.11 -9.20 5.32
CA ALA A 84 -7.20 -8.18 5.81
C ALA A 84 -7.45 -6.83 5.12
N LEU A 85 -7.61 -6.81 3.80
CA LEU A 85 -7.93 -5.61 3.04
C LEU A 85 -9.24 -4.98 3.49
N GLU A 86 -10.31 -5.77 3.62
CA GLU A 86 -11.63 -5.27 4.04
C GLU A 86 -11.58 -4.70 5.48
N ALA A 87 -10.76 -5.29 6.36
CA ALA A 87 -10.56 -4.78 7.71
C ALA A 87 -9.76 -3.47 7.71
N ALA A 88 -8.73 -3.36 6.87
CA ALA A 88 -7.97 -2.13 6.70
C ALA A 88 -8.85 -1.00 6.10
N GLN A 89 -9.72 -1.34 5.14
CA GLN A 89 -10.71 -0.42 4.58
C GLN A 89 -11.73 0.04 5.62
N ALA A 90 -12.18 -0.83 6.52
CA ALA A 90 -13.09 -0.44 7.60
C ALA A 90 -12.47 0.60 8.54
N ALA A 91 -11.19 0.43 8.92
CA ALA A 91 -10.47 1.40 9.74
C ALA A 91 -10.28 2.75 9.02
N ALA A 92 -9.76 2.73 7.79
CA ALA A 92 -9.55 3.95 7.00
C ALA A 92 -10.87 4.65 6.66
N GLY A 93 -11.93 3.89 6.43
CA GLY A 93 -13.27 4.40 6.14
C GLY A 93 -13.87 5.17 7.31
N ALA A 94 -13.65 4.73 8.55
CA ALA A 94 -14.11 5.46 9.74
C ALA A 94 -13.44 6.83 9.86
N GLU A 95 -12.11 6.89 9.69
CA GLU A 95 -11.36 8.16 9.71
C GLU A 95 -11.82 9.07 8.56
N ARG A 96 -11.91 8.55 7.33
CA ARG A 96 -12.42 9.30 6.18
C ARG A 96 -13.80 9.87 6.44
N GLN A 97 -14.73 9.03 6.90
CA GLN A 97 -16.11 9.45 7.13
C GLN A 97 -16.20 10.55 8.18
N PHE A 98 -15.41 10.45 9.25
CA PHE A 98 -15.38 11.46 10.31
C PHE A 98 -14.95 12.84 9.80
N TYR A 99 -13.84 12.92 9.06
CA TYR A 99 -13.35 14.21 8.55
C TYR A 99 -14.19 14.72 7.38
N SER A 100 -14.68 13.83 6.51
CA SER A 100 -15.56 14.22 5.40
C SER A 100 -16.93 14.74 5.87
N SER A 101 -17.47 14.26 7.00
CA SER A 101 -18.71 14.82 7.54
C SER A 101 -18.52 16.23 8.11
N MET A 102 -17.30 16.56 8.51
CA MET A 102 -16.94 17.84 9.12
C MET A 102 -16.54 18.88 8.08
N ALA A 103 -15.73 18.48 7.10
CA ALA A 103 -15.27 19.33 6.00
C ALA A 103 -15.61 18.68 4.64
N PRO A 104 -16.89 18.67 4.21
CA PRO A 104 -17.30 18.04 2.95
C PRO A 104 -16.56 18.58 1.71
N TYR A 105 -16.17 19.86 1.74
CA TYR A 105 -15.40 20.53 0.69
C TYR A 105 -13.96 19.97 0.53
N LEU A 106 -13.44 19.24 1.52
CA LEU A 106 -12.15 18.54 1.47
C LEU A 106 -12.26 17.04 1.16
N SER A 107 -13.45 16.56 0.77
CA SER A 107 -13.70 15.13 0.55
C SER A 107 -12.77 14.49 -0.49
N ARG A 108 -12.29 15.25 -1.48
CA ARG A 108 -11.31 14.75 -2.48
C ARG A 108 -9.95 14.51 -1.82
N GLN A 109 -9.45 15.47 -1.05
CA GLN A 109 -8.18 15.39 -0.31
C GLN A 109 -8.21 14.25 0.69
N PHE A 110 -9.30 14.11 1.46
CA PHE A 110 -9.49 12.96 2.35
C PHE A 110 -9.50 11.65 1.57
N SER A 111 -10.20 11.59 0.43
CA SER A 111 -10.13 10.41 -0.43
C SER A 111 -8.69 10.10 -0.82
N ASP A 112 -7.91 11.09 -1.24
CA ASP A 112 -6.52 10.91 -1.68
C ASP A 112 -5.63 10.36 -0.56
N VAL A 113 -5.76 10.90 0.66
CA VAL A 113 -5.03 10.45 1.85
C VAL A 113 -5.38 9.01 2.22
N PHE A 114 -6.67 8.66 2.22
CA PHE A 114 -7.13 7.39 2.78
C PHE A 114 -7.19 6.24 1.76
N SER A 115 -7.25 6.49 0.46
CA SER A 115 -7.55 5.46 -0.56
C SER A 115 -6.48 4.40 -0.72
N ASN A 116 -5.20 4.78 -0.65
CA ASN A 116 -4.09 3.86 -0.94
C ASN A 116 -3.63 3.06 0.28
N ILE A 117 -3.91 3.58 1.48
CA ILE A 117 -3.41 3.00 2.75
C ILE A 117 -3.86 1.54 2.94
N PRO A 118 -5.15 1.16 2.73
CA PRO A 118 -5.58 -0.21 2.96
C PRO A 118 -4.85 -1.24 2.09
N GLN A 119 -4.62 -0.91 0.82
CA GLN A 119 -3.91 -1.80 -0.11
C GLN A 119 -2.44 -1.91 0.29
N GLN A 120 -1.78 -0.78 0.56
CA GLN A 120 -0.39 -0.74 0.99
C GLN A 120 -0.15 -1.56 2.28
N VAL A 121 -1.00 -1.37 3.30
CA VAL A 121 -0.93 -2.13 4.56
C VAL A 121 -1.08 -3.63 4.30
N THR A 122 -2.01 -4.00 3.43
CA THR A 122 -2.26 -5.40 3.10
C THR A 122 -1.04 -5.99 2.40
N ASP A 123 -0.51 -5.34 1.37
CA ASP A 123 0.63 -5.84 0.61
C ASP A 123 1.90 -5.98 1.46
N GLU A 124 2.16 -5.01 2.34
CA GLU A 124 3.26 -5.08 3.29
C GLU A 124 3.07 -6.19 4.33
N LEU A 125 1.84 -6.41 4.81
CA LEU A 125 1.53 -7.51 5.72
C LEU A 125 1.69 -8.88 5.04
N MET A 126 1.31 -8.98 3.77
CA MET A 126 1.42 -10.18 2.95
C MET A 126 2.88 -10.53 2.62
N SER A 127 3.69 -9.52 2.31
CA SER A 127 5.10 -9.65 1.93
C SER A 127 6.05 -9.73 3.13
N GLY A 128 5.65 -9.22 4.29
CA GLY A 128 6.41 -9.27 5.54
C GLY A 128 7.20 -8.00 5.88
N GLY A 129 7.06 -6.92 5.11
CA GLY A 129 7.80 -5.67 5.31
C GLY A 129 7.59 -5.00 6.68
N ILE A 130 6.52 -5.37 7.40
CA ILE A 130 6.11 -4.71 8.66
C ILE A 130 6.85 -5.26 9.89
N TYR A 131 7.52 -6.41 9.78
CA TYR A 131 8.09 -7.07 10.96
C TYR A 131 9.61 -7.18 10.89
N LYS A 132 10.30 -6.52 11.82
CA LYS A 132 11.78 -6.55 11.95
C LYS A 132 12.39 -7.97 12.04
N ASN A 133 11.63 -8.98 12.49
CA ASN A 133 12.10 -10.35 12.73
C ASN A 133 11.05 -11.43 12.40
N PHE A 134 10.04 -11.14 11.55
CA PHE A 134 8.94 -12.06 11.30
C PHE A 134 8.77 -12.29 9.80
N VAL A 135 8.67 -13.55 9.42
CA VAL A 135 8.35 -13.95 8.05
C VAL A 135 6.94 -13.48 7.69
N GLY A 136 6.78 -12.92 6.49
CA GLY A 136 5.50 -12.42 5.98
C GLY A 136 4.40 -13.48 6.00
N LEU A 137 3.14 -13.02 5.95
CA LEU A 137 1.97 -13.91 5.99
C LEU A 137 2.05 -15.01 4.92
N SER A 138 2.50 -14.66 3.72
CA SER A 138 2.68 -15.60 2.61
C SER A 138 3.58 -16.78 3.00
N THR A 139 4.69 -16.53 3.70
CA THR A 139 5.61 -17.59 4.14
C THR A 139 4.96 -18.47 5.21
N LYS A 140 4.21 -17.90 6.15
CA LYS A 140 3.51 -18.67 7.19
C LYS A 140 2.45 -19.61 6.63
N ILE A 141 1.74 -19.18 5.59
CA ILE A 141 0.78 -20.04 4.87
C ILE A 141 1.51 -21.27 4.32
N TRP A 142 2.70 -21.09 3.74
CA TRP A 142 3.51 -22.20 3.23
C TRP A 142 4.06 -23.10 4.33
N ASP A 143 4.46 -22.56 5.48
CA ASP A 143 4.89 -23.37 6.61
C ASP A 143 3.77 -24.21 7.21
N TYR A 144 2.54 -23.69 7.22
CA TYR A 144 1.37 -24.48 7.61
C TYR A 144 1.00 -25.54 6.57
N GLN A 145 1.17 -25.26 5.27
CA GLN A 145 1.05 -26.29 4.24
C GLN A 145 2.06 -27.43 4.48
N LYS A 146 3.32 -27.10 4.80
CA LYS A 146 4.35 -28.10 5.14
C LYS A 146 3.95 -28.90 6.37
N LYS A 147 3.44 -28.23 7.42
CA LYS A 147 2.92 -28.92 8.62
C LYS A 147 1.76 -29.86 8.26
N TYR A 148 0.79 -29.43 7.47
CA TYR A 148 -0.33 -30.27 7.04
C TYR A 148 0.15 -31.54 6.32
N LYS A 149 1.15 -31.42 5.42
CA LYS A 149 1.76 -32.58 4.76
C LYS A 149 2.46 -33.51 5.76
N ARG A 150 3.24 -32.93 6.68
CA ARG A 150 3.96 -33.69 7.71
C ARG A 150 3.02 -34.45 8.63
N ASP A 151 1.93 -33.83 9.05
CA ASP A 151 0.93 -34.45 9.92
C ASP A 151 0.28 -35.66 9.20
N ILE A 152 -0.07 -35.54 7.91
CA ILE A 152 -0.55 -36.68 7.10
C ILE A 152 0.49 -37.79 7.03
N SER A 153 1.76 -37.47 6.72
CA SER A 153 2.84 -38.46 6.70
C SER A 153 3.01 -39.16 8.05
N THR A 154 2.94 -38.40 9.14
CA THR A 154 3.08 -38.92 10.50
C THR A 154 1.96 -39.89 10.82
N ILE A 155 0.71 -39.55 10.48
CA ILE A 155 -0.43 -40.44 10.68
C ILE A 155 -0.24 -41.76 9.94
N ILE A 156 0.11 -41.71 8.65
CA ILE A 156 0.33 -42.91 7.84
C ILE A 156 1.48 -43.77 8.40
N THR A 157 2.65 -43.18 8.64
CA THR A 157 3.84 -43.92 9.10
C THR A 157 3.65 -44.50 10.50
N GLN A 158 3.09 -43.74 11.45
CA GLN A 158 2.85 -44.23 12.80
C GLN A 158 1.75 -45.28 12.85
N GLY A 159 0.70 -45.14 12.03
CA GLY A 159 -0.36 -46.13 11.93
C GLY A 159 0.14 -47.49 11.45
N ILE A 160 0.98 -47.49 10.41
CA ILE A 160 1.64 -48.71 9.91
C ILE A 160 2.56 -49.30 10.97
N SER A 161 3.37 -48.48 11.64
CA SER A 161 4.29 -48.93 12.69
C SER A 161 3.57 -49.57 13.87
N GLN A 162 2.34 -49.13 14.16
CA GLN A 162 1.47 -49.69 15.20
C GLN A 162 0.63 -50.88 14.71
N GLN A 163 0.86 -51.35 13.48
CA GLN A 163 0.16 -52.48 12.87
C GLN A 163 -1.38 -52.31 12.83
N LYS A 164 -1.87 -51.07 12.73
CA LYS A 164 -3.31 -50.80 12.60
C LYS A 164 -3.84 -51.42 11.30
N SER A 165 -5.09 -51.86 11.27
CA SER A 165 -5.69 -52.24 9.98
C SER A 165 -5.71 -51.02 9.04
N ALA A 166 -5.71 -51.26 7.73
CA ALA A 166 -5.81 -50.14 6.78
C ALA A 166 -7.12 -49.36 7.00
N PHE A 167 -8.19 -50.04 7.39
CA PHE A 167 -9.48 -49.45 7.72
C PHE A 167 -9.42 -48.54 8.95
N ASP A 168 -8.81 -48.98 10.05
CA ASP A 168 -8.65 -48.16 11.25
C ASP A 168 -7.78 -46.93 10.98
N LEU A 169 -6.70 -47.11 10.22
CA LEU A 169 -5.84 -46.01 9.83
C LEU A 169 -6.56 -45.01 8.91
N SER A 170 -7.47 -45.49 8.05
CA SER A 170 -8.34 -44.65 7.24
C SER A 170 -9.27 -43.81 8.12
N LYS A 171 -9.80 -44.38 9.22
CA LYS A 171 -10.63 -43.65 10.19
C LYS A 171 -9.85 -42.63 10.99
N ASP A 172 -8.59 -42.91 11.36
CA ASP A 172 -7.71 -41.92 11.97
C ASP A 172 -7.41 -40.74 11.03
N LEU A 173 -7.19 -41.02 9.74
CA LEU A 173 -6.98 -39.97 8.75
C LEU A 173 -8.27 -39.14 8.53
N GLU A 174 -9.44 -39.78 8.44
CA GLU A 174 -10.73 -39.09 8.40
C GLU A 174 -10.90 -38.15 9.60
N LEU A 175 -10.61 -38.69 10.80
CA LEU A 175 -10.69 -37.96 12.04
C LEU A 175 -9.77 -36.73 12.00
N TYR A 176 -8.51 -36.85 11.59
CA TYR A 176 -7.58 -35.73 11.44
C TYR A 176 -8.09 -34.64 10.50
N LEU A 177 -8.60 -35.02 9.33
CA LEU A 177 -9.03 -34.08 8.29
C LEU A 177 -10.25 -33.25 8.71
N ARG A 178 -11.09 -33.76 9.61
CA ARG A 178 -12.28 -33.07 10.13
C ARG A 178 -11.92 -32.06 11.24
N PRO A 179 -12.12 -30.74 11.02
CA PRO A 179 -11.83 -29.70 12.01
C PRO A 179 -12.58 -29.84 13.34
N GLU A 180 -13.84 -30.28 13.26
CA GLU A 180 -14.78 -30.43 14.38
C GLU A 180 -14.66 -31.77 15.10
N ALA A 181 -13.96 -32.74 14.52
CA ALA A 181 -13.84 -34.07 15.11
C ALA A 181 -13.04 -34.02 16.41
N LYS A 182 -13.66 -34.49 17.50
CA LYS A 182 -13.01 -34.67 18.80
C LYS A 182 -11.98 -35.80 18.68
N LYS A 183 -10.73 -35.46 18.98
CA LYS A 183 -9.63 -36.43 18.98
C LYS A 183 -9.62 -37.22 20.29
N PRO A 184 -9.24 -38.51 20.27
CA PRO A 184 -9.09 -39.29 21.50
C PRO A 184 -7.96 -38.71 22.37
N TRP A 185 -8.01 -38.97 23.67
CA TRP A 185 -7.07 -38.42 24.65
C TRP A 185 -5.60 -38.76 24.34
N ASN A 186 -5.36 -39.92 23.73
CA ASN A 186 -4.03 -40.42 23.35
C ASN A 186 -3.58 -39.95 21.95
N TRP A 187 -4.33 -39.09 21.26
CA TRP A 187 -4.00 -38.66 19.88
C TRP A 187 -2.56 -38.16 19.74
N GLY A 188 -2.09 -37.33 20.67
CA GLY A 188 -0.72 -36.80 20.65
C GLY A 188 0.35 -37.83 21.02
N ILE A 189 -0.04 -38.95 21.63
CA ILE A 189 0.84 -40.09 21.94
C ILE A 189 0.98 -40.97 20.69
N VAL A 190 -0.16 -41.30 20.07
CA VAL A 190 -0.24 -42.12 18.85
C VAL A 190 0.36 -41.39 17.64
N TYR A 191 0.13 -40.07 17.54
CA TYR A 191 0.58 -39.21 16.45
C TYR A 191 1.32 -37.98 16.98
N PRO A 192 2.58 -38.15 17.42
CA PRO A 192 3.36 -37.06 18.00
C PRO A 192 3.48 -35.85 17.07
N GLY A 193 3.17 -34.66 17.58
CA GLY A 193 3.30 -33.39 16.85
C GLY A 193 2.19 -33.10 15.82
N CYS A 194 1.27 -34.03 15.59
CA CYS A 194 0.09 -33.81 14.75
C CYS A 194 -0.89 -32.83 15.42
N ALA A 195 -1.54 -31.99 14.60
CA ALA A 195 -2.51 -31.03 15.11
C ALA A 195 -3.75 -31.74 15.69
N GLN A 196 -4.27 -31.23 16.80
CA GLN A 196 -5.58 -31.66 17.33
C GLN A 196 -6.74 -31.13 16.47
N LYS A 197 -6.59 -29.90 15.97
CA LYS A 197 -7.50 -29.26 15.01
C LYS A 197 -6.70 -28.85 13.78
N VAL A 198 -7.00 -29.47 12.64
CA VAL A 198 -6.21 -29.34 11.40
C VAL A 198 -6.15 -27.90 10.87
N ASP A 199 -7.20 -27.13 11.09
CA ASP A 199 -7.35 -25.77 10.56
C ASP A 199 -6.95 -24.66 11.55
N TYR A 200 -6.65 -25.00 12.82
CA TYR A 200 -6.39 -24.02 13.87
C TYR A 200 -5.26 -23.04 13.52
N CYS A 201 -4.18 -23.53 12.92
CA CYS A 201 -3.06 -22.67 12.51
C CYS A 201 -3.49 -21.67 11.43
N ALA A 202 -4.26 -22.12 10.43
CA ALA A 202 -4.79 -21.27 9.38
C ALA A 202 -5.76 -20.22 9.94
N GLN A 203 -6.70 -20.64 10.80
CA GLN A 203 -7.64 -19.72 11.44
C GLN A 203 -6.95 -18.69 12.33
N ARG A 204 -5.98 -19.10 13.16
CA ARG A 204 -5.20 -18.18 14.02
C ARG A 204 -4.50 -17.12 13.18
N LEU A 205 -3.89 -17.55 12.09
CA LEU A 205 -3.18 -16.65 11.18
C LEU A 205 -4.12 -15.66 10.52
N ALA A 206 -5.25 -16.13 10.00
CA ALA A 206 -6.24 -15.26 9.38
C ALA A 206 -6.79 -14.21 10.36
N ARG A 207 -7.10 -14.60 11.60
CA ARG A 207 -7.55 -13.68 12.66
C ARG A 207 -6.51 -12.64 13.02
N THR A 208 -5.25 -13.06 13.11
CA THR A 208 -4.13 -12.17 13.38
C THR A 208 -3.96 -11.16 12.25
N SER A 209 -4.05 -11.60 11.00
CA SER A 209 -3.92 -10.73 9.83
C SER A 209 -5.01 -9.67 9.75
N VAL A 210 -6.27 -10.05 9.97
CA VAL A 210 -7.39 -9.09 10.07
C VAL A 210 -7.16 -8.05 11.16
N SER A 211 -6.70 -8.49 12.33
CA SER A 211 -6.47 -7.60 13.48
C SER A 211 -5.33 -6.62 13.22
N HIS A 212 -4.22 -7.10 12.66
CA HIS A 212 -3.05 -6.27 12.35
C HIS A 212 -3.35 -5.32 11.20
N ALA A 213 -4.03 -5.77 10.14
CA ALA A 213 -4.39 -4.90 9.01
C ALA A 213 -5.28 -3.73 9.45
N TYR A 214 -6.27 -4.01 10.32
CA TYR A 214 -7.09 -2.96 10.93
C TYR A 214 -6.25 -1.95 11.73
N GLN A 215 -5.38 -2.45 12.63
CA GLN A 215 -4.56 -1.59 13.49
C GLN A 215 -3.55 -0.75 12.70
N LEU A 216 -2.87 -1.34 11.73
CA LEU A 216 -1.89 -0.66 10.90
C LEU A 216 -2.52 0.37 9.98
N SER A 217 -3.70 0.06 9.45
CA SER A 217 -4.49 1.02 8.68
C SER A 217 -4.85 2.22 9.55
N PHE A 218 -5.44 1.99 10.72
CA PHE A 218 -5.73 3.05 11.70
C PHE A 218 -4.50 3.91 12.02
N GLN A 219 -3.34 3.28 12.30
CA GLN A 219 -2.12 4.01 12.61
C GLN A 219 -1.69 4.89 11.44
N ARG A 220 -1.63 4.36 10.22
CA ARG A 220 -1.18 5.12 9.03
C ARG A 220 -2.14 6.23 8.64
N THR A 221 -3.44 6.02 8.79
CA THR A 221 -4.45 7.04 8.48
C THR A 221 -4.43 8.20 9.48
N THR A 222 -3.89 7.97 10.68
CA THR A 222 -3.93 8.96 11.78
C THR A 222 -2.56 9.49 12.20
N GLN A 223 -1.46 8.90 11.74
CA GLN A 223 -0.10 9.25 12.20
C GLN A 223 0.24 10.71 11.88
N ASP A 224 -0.01 11.13 10.64
CA ASP A 224 0.27 12.49 10.17
C ASP A 224 -0.85 13.49 10.50
N ASN A 225 -1.98 13.01 11.04
CA ASN A 225 -3.10 13.86 11.39
C ASN A 225 -2.76 14.79 12.57
N PRO A 226 -2.84 16.12 12.40
CA PRO A 226 -2.45 17.07 13.44
C PRO A 226 -3.39 17.11 14.64
N PHE A 227 -4.63 16.63 14.49
CA PHE A 227 -5.63 16.61 15.55
C PHE A 227 -5.49 15.41 16.48
N VAL A 228 -4.72 14.40 16.07
CA VAL A 228 -4.47 13.18 16.83
C VAL A 228 -3.27 13.39 17.73
N GLU A 229 -3.48 13.41 19.04
CA GLU A 229 -2.40 13.65 20.01
C GLU A 229 -1.69 12.35 20.39
N LYS A 230 -2.48 11.35 20.79
CA LYS A 230 -2.05 10.04 21.28
C LYS A 230 -3.01 8.96 20.82
N TYR A 231 -2.63 7.72 21.07
CA TYR A 231 -3.51 6.57 20.91
C TYR A 231 -3.86 5.98 22.27
N GLN A 232 -5.14 5.69 22.49
CA GLN A 232 -5.60 5.00 23.69
C GLN A 232 -5.90 3.54 23.35
N TRP A 233 -5.36 2.63 24.17
CA TRP A 233 -5.58 1.19 24.02
C TRP A 233 -6.79 0.74 24.84
N HIS A 234 -7.70 0.02 24.21
CA HIS A 234 -8.88 -0.58 24.82
C HIS A 234 -8.76 -2.09 24.68
N SER A 235 -8.56 -2.77 25.79
CA SER A 235 -8.61 -4.22 25.81
C SER A 235 -10.04 -4.69 25.53
N SER A 236 -10.20 -5.93 25.08
CA SER A 236 -11.55 -6.47 24.84
C SER A 236 -12.40 -6.62 26.10
N ASN A 237 -11.80 -6.48 27.29
CA ASN A 237 -12.44 -6.68 28.60
C ASN A 237 -13.27 -7.98 28.71
N SER A 238 -12.95 -8.98 27.89
CA SER A 238 -13.56 -10.31 27.96
C SER A 238 -13.10 -11.07 29.22
N GLY A 239 -13.88 -12.06 29.67
CA GLY A 239 -13.51 -12.91 30.80
C GLY A 239 -12.21 -13.73 30.62
N ARG A 240 -11.54 -13.64 29.47
CA ARG A 240 -10.28 -14.31 29.14
C ARG A 240 -9.14 -13.35 28.82
N VAL A 241 -9.23 -12.07 29.21
CA VAL A 241 -8.18 -11.07 28.93
C VAL A 241 -6.86 -11.45 29.63
N CYS A 242 -5.80 -11.56 28.84
CA CYS A 242 -4.46 -11.89 29.34
C CYS A 242 -3.87 -10.73 30.17
N PRO A 243 -2.88 -10.98 31.05
CA PRO A 243 -2.26 -9.94 31.86
C PRO A 243 -1.69 -8.78 31.05
N LEU A 244 -1.13 -9.05 29.86
CA LEU A 244 -0.61 -8.03 28.97
C LEU A 244 -1.71 -7.07 28.50
N CYS A 245 -2.85 -7.59 28.04
CA CYS A 245 -3.95 -6.73 27.58
C CYS A 245 -4.58 -5.94 28.73
N ARG A 246 -4.68 -6.53 29.94
CA ARG A 246 -5.09 -5.81 31.14
C ARG A 246 -4.14 -4.65 31.47
N GLN A 247 -2.82 -4.87 31.38
CA GLN A 247 -1.83 -3.82 31.61
C GLN A 247 -1.90 -2.68 30.58
N ARG A 248 -2.33 -2.98 29.35
CA ARG A 248 -2.45 -1.99 28.28
C ARG A 248 -3.77 -1.23 28.31
N ASP A 249 -4.80 -1.75 28.98
CA ASP A 249 -6.12 -1.14 29.03
C ASP A 249 -6.07 0.31 29.55
N GLY A 250 -6.66 1.24 28.81
CA GLY A 250 -6.65 2.67 29.09
C GLY A 250 -5.31 3.39 28.85
N ARG A 251 -4.22 2.67 28.55
CA ARG A 251 -2.88 3.27 28.40
C ARG A 251 -2.79 4.10 27.12
N LEU A 252 -2.13 5.25 27.26
CA LEU A 252 -1.81 6.16 26.15
C LEU A 252 -0.46 5.83 25.54
N TYR A 253 -0.40 5.84 24.21
CA TYR A 253 0.80 5.62 23.41
C TYR A 253 1.06 6.81 22.50
N ASP A 254 2.34 7.14 22.32
CA ASP A 254 2.78 8.05 21.26
C ASP A 254 2.52 7.40 19.90
N ARG A 255 2.31 8.23 18.86
CA ARG A 255 1.90 7.79 17.51
C ARG A 255 2.88 6.81 16.86
N ASP A 256 4.15 6.94 17.18
CA ASP A 256 5.27 6.12 16.69
C ASP A 256 5.61 4.92 17.59
N LYS A 257 4.98 4.81 18.78
CA LYS A 257 5.30 3.79 19.80
C LYS A 257 4.15 2.83 20.11
N LEU A 258 3.13 2.80 19.25
CA LEU A 258 2.00 1.89 19.39
C LEU A 258 2.42 0.43 19.09
N PRO A 259 2.37 -0.50 20.06
CA PRO A 259 2.72 -1.89 19.80
C PRO A 259 1.62 -2.60 19.01
N LEU A 260 1.97 -3.56 18.16
CA LEU A 260 0.98 -4.46 17.56
C LEU A 260 0.28 -5.32 18.63
N ASP A 261 -0.98 -5.65 18.38
CA ASP A 261 -1.71 -6.63 19.19
C ASP A 261 -1.06 -8.02 19.07
N HIS A 262 -1.34 -8.89 20.03
CA HIS A 262 -0.86 -10.26 19.99
C HIS A 262 -1.71 -11.11 19.04
N PRO A 263 -1.23 -12.29 18.60
CA PRO A 263 -2.06 -13.21 17.83
C PRO A 263 -3.37 -13.55 18.56
N ASN A 264 -4.49 -13.51 17.84
CA ASN A 264 -5.86 -13.63 18.39
C ASN A 264 -6.29 -12.49 19.33
N GLY A 265 -5.54 -11.39 19.39
CA GLY A 265 -5.94 -10.19 20.11
C GLY A 265 -7.24 -9.61 19.54
N MET A 266 -8.06 -9.06 20.42
CA MET A 266 -9.33 -8.42 20.07
C MET A 266 -9.37 -6.99 20.60
N CYS A 267 -8.20 -6.41 20.90
CA CYS A 267 -8.11 -5.06 21.42
C CYS A 267 -8.44 -4.05 20.33
N VAL A 268 -8.86 -2.87 20.76
CA VAL A 268 -9.22 -1.73 19.90
C VAL A 268 -8.34 -0.56 20.31
N ILE A 269 -8.00 0.29 19.37
CA ILE A 269 -7.24 1.51 19.61
C ILE A 269 -8.06 2.67 19.06
N THR A 270 -8.12 3.76 19.81
CA THR A 270 -8.78 5.01 19.39
C THR A 270 -7.78 6.16 19.38
N ALA A 271 -8.02 7.14 18.53
CA ALA A 271 -7.31 8.41 18.63
C ALA A 271 -7.78 9.20 19.86
N VAL A 272 -6.83 9.85 20.52
CA VAL A 272 -7.11 10.90 21.51
C VAL A 272 -7.04 12.23 20.79
N ILE A 273 -8.17 12.92 20.76
CA ILE A 273 -8.36 14.20 20.07
C ILE A 273 -8.96 15.14 21.13
N SER A 274 -8.24 16.19 21.53
CA SER A 274 -8.76 17.13 22.55
C SER A 274 -9.62 18.24 21.95
N LYS A 275 -9.37 18.59 20.68
CA LYS A 275 -10.14 19.59 19.95
C LYS A 275 -11.56 19.08 19.69
N SER A 276 -12.49 20.01 19.72
CA SER A 276 -13.88 19.73 19.45
C SER A 276 -14.16 19.59 17.95
N TYR A 277 -15.32 19.02 17.62
CA TYR A 277 -15.77 18.86 16.24
C TYR A 277 -15.79 20.21 15.50
N ASP A 278 -16.27 21.26 16.15
CA ASP A 278 -16.37 22.60 15.56
C ASP A 278 -14.99 23.27 15.42
N GLU A 279 -14.10 23.12 16.41
CA GLU A 279 -12.72 23.64 16.33
C GLU A 279 -11.92 23.01 15.17
N ILE A 280 -12.04 21.69 15.00
CA ILE A 280 -11.40 20.98 13.89
C ILE A 280 -12.00 21.45 12.56
N GLY A 281 -13.33 21.60 12.49
CA GLY A 281 -14.02 22.05 11.29
C GLY A 281 -13.63 23.47 10.87
N ALA A 282 -13.46 24.38 11.83
CA ALA A 282 -12.98 25.74 11.59
C ALA A 282 -11.54 25.72 11.03
N GLU A 283 -10.60 25.01 11.67
CA GLU A 283 -9.21 24.95 11.20
C GLU A 283 -9.06 24.32 9.81
N LEU A 284 -9.89 23.32 9.49
CA LEU A 284 -9.96 22.73 8.15
C LEU A 284 -10.54 23.71 7.13
N GLY A 285 -11.51 24.54 7.54
CA GLY A 285 -12.11 25.59 6.72
C GLY A 285 -11.11 26.68 6.38
N ASP A 286 -10.41 27.19 7.40
CA ASP A 286 -9.36 28.21 7.24
C ASP A 286 -8.24 27.69 6.33
N TRP A 287 -7.83 26.42 6.49
CA TRP A 287 -6.85 25.80 5.60
C TRP A 287 -7.35 25.68 4.16
N ALA A 288 -8.60 25.25 3.96
CA ALA A 288 -9.19 25.15 2.61
C ALA A 288 -9.35 26.53 1.94
N ALA A 289 -9.61 27.58 2.72
CA ALA A 289 -9.69 28.96 2.24
C ALA A 289 -8.31 29.59 1.97
N GLY A 290 -7.21 28.94 2.37
CA GLY A 290 -5.86 29.49 2.27
C GLY A 290 -5.55 30.55 3.33
N GLU A 291 -6.33 30.58 4.41
CA GLU A 291 -6.20 31.50 5.54
C GLU A 291 -5.40 30.89 6.70
N SER A 292 -4.96 29.63 6.57
CA SER A 292 -4.13 28.91 7.54
C SER A 292 -2.79 28.50 6.96
N ASP A 293 -1.70 28.89 7.63
CA ASP A 293 -0.32 28.49 7.33
C ASP A 293 0.10 27.22 8.11
N ASN A 294 -0.84 26.39 8.57
CA ASN A 294 -0.52 25.23 9.41
C ASN A 294 0.26 24.14 8.64
N PRO A 295 1.57 23.97 8.90
CA PRO A 295 2.40 23.04 8.13
C PRO A 295 2.06 21.57 8.41
N ALA A 296 1.35 21.29 9.50
CA ALA A 296 0.91 19.94 9.82
C ALA A 296 -0.34 19.53 9.01
N LEU A 297 -1.21 20.49 8.67
CA LEU A 297 -2.31 20.25 7.72
C LEU A 297 -1.77 20.10 6.29
N ASP A 298 -0.76 20.87 5.91
CA ASP A 298 -0.03 20.66 4.65
C ASP A 298 0.60 19.27 4.57
N ARG A 299 1.14 18.75 5.69
CA ARG A 299 1.73 17.41 5.71
C ARG A 299 0.68 16.31 5.60
N TRP A 300 -0.47 16.52 6.23
CA TRP A 300 -1.51 15.51 6.31
C TRP A 300 -2.42 15.48 5.08
N LEU A 301 -2.86 16.65 4.61
CA LEU A 301 -3.81 16.85 3.51
C LEU A 301 -3.13 17.37 2.25
N GLY A 302 -1.98 18.03 2.39
CA GLY A 302 -1.17 18.37 1.24
C GLY A 302 -0.66 17.08 0.65
N ILE A 303 -1.08 16.84 -0.58
CA ILE A 303 -0.45 15.89 -1.46
C ILE A 303 1.03 16.32 -1.50
N PHE A 304 1.94 15.60 -0.85
CA PHE A 304 3.37 15.78 -1.11
C PHE A 304 3.59 15.33 -2.53
N PRO A 305 3.73 16.25 -3.50
CA PRO A 305 3.77 15.82 -4.88
C PRO A 305 5.16 15.23 -5.09
N SER A 306 5.23 13.92 -5.30
CA SER A 306 6.34 13.32 -6.00
C SER A 306 6.35 13.89 -7.41
N GLU A 307 7.52 14.25 -7.92
CA GLU A 307 7.65 14.42 -9.38
C GLU A 307 7.67 12.99 -9.93
N SER A 308 6.80 12.69 -10.89
CA SER A 308 6.63 11.35 -11.44
C SER A 308 6.05 11.40 -12.85
N GLY A 309 6.67 10.69 -13.79
CA GLY A 309 6.16 10.47 -15.13
C GLY A 309 5.01 9.45 -15.24
N TYR A 310 4.27 9.19 -14.16
CA TYR A 310 3.21 8.17 -14.07
C TYR A 310 1.81 8.77 -14.29
N THR A 311 1.01 8.15 -15.17
CA THR A 311 -0.40 8.50 -15.40
C THR A 311 -1.30 7.27 -15.22
N GLY A 312 -1.85 7.07 -14.01
CA GLY A 312 -2.93 6.10 -13.77
C GLY A 312 -2.65 4.62 -14.08
N THR A 313 -3.68 3.78 -13.95
CA THR A 313 -3.64 2.31 -13.77
C THR A 313 -2.91 1.49 -14.85
N ASN A 314 -2.52 2.09 -15.98
CA ASN A 314 -1.60 1.52 -16.96
C ASN A 314 -0.51 2.54 -17.30
N ILE A 315 0.76 2.18 -17.13
CA ILE A 315 1.91 3.05 -17.43
C ILE A 315 1.88 3.43 -18.92
N SER A 316 1.47 4.67 -19.23
CA SER A 316 1.62 5.21 -20.57
C SER A 316 3.10 5.47 -20.85
N ARG A 317 3.59 5.13 -22.05
CA ARG A 317 5.00 5.27 -22.44
C ARG A 317 5.10 5.53 -23.93
N ILE A 318 6.08 6.33 -24.31
CA ILE A 318 6.54 6.49 -25.69
C ILE A 318 7.93 5.85 -25.80
N GLY A 319 8.12 4.88 -26.70
CA GLY A 319 9.42 4.25 -26.90
C GLY A 319 9.91 3.42 -25.69
N SER A 320 11.21 3.52 -25.38
CA SER A 320 11.87 2.74 -24.32
C SER A 320 12.58 3.63 -23.31
N ASN A 321 12.96 3.08 -22.15
CA ASN A 321 13.77 3.75 -21.12
C ASN A 321 15.28 3.76 -21.43
N ARG A 322 15.70 3.43 -22.65
CA ARG A 322 17.10 3.50 -23.06
C ARG A 322 17.47 4.90 -23.53
N VAL A 323 18.64 5.35 -23.10
CA VAL A 323 19.21 6.63 -23.49
C VAL A 323 20.26 6.43 -24.57
N ASP A 324 20.15 7.19 -25.66
CA ASP A 324 21.23 7.28 -26.64
C ASP A 324 22.38 8.13 -26.08
N LEU A 325 23.39 7.45 -25.54
CA LEU A 325 24.56 8.08 -24.93
C LEU A 325 25.39 8.91 -25.92
N SER A 326 25.31 8.63 -27.22
CA SER A 326 25.97 9.43 -28.25
C SER A 326 25.20 10.72 -28.52
N TYR A 327 23.87 10.63 -28.59
CA TYR A 327 22.98 11.77 -28.78
C TYR A 327 23.08 12.78 -27.63
N ILE A 328 23.02 12.34 -26.38
CA ILE A 328 23.08 13.27 -25.22
C ILE A 328 24.44 13.97 -25.07
N LYS A 329 25.48 13.47 -25.75
CA LYS A 329 26.81 14.10 -25.83
C LYS A 329 26.95 15.03 -27.04
N SER A 330 26.01 15.00 -27.98
CA SER A 330 26.05 15.77 -29.22
C SER A 330 25.86 17.27 -28.99
N THR A 331 26.35 18.08 -29.94
CA THR A 331 26.08 19.53 -29.96
C THR A 331 24.59 19.84 -30.07
N GLU A 332 23.83 19.00 -30.77
CA GLU A 332 22.39 19.15 -30.94
C GLU A 332 21.65 19.06 -29.59
N PHE A 333 21.93 18.05 -28.77
CA PHE A 333 21.34 17.95 -27.44
C PHE A 333 21.80 19.09 -26.54
N ARG A 334 23.09 19.48 -26.62
CA ARG A 334 23.64 20.59 -25.85
C ARG A 334 22.99 21.93 -26.18
N SER A 335 22.64 22.18 -27.45
CA SER A 335 22.08 23.47 -27.88
C SER A 335 20.71 23.76 -27.26
N LYS A 336 19.93 22.73 -26.94
CA LYS A 336 18.63 22.83 -26.23
C LYS A 336 18.73 23.57 -24.90
N PHE A 337 19.88 23.56 -24.23
CA PHE A 337 20.04 24.18 -22.91
C PHE A 337 20.53 25.63 -22.97
N SER A 338 20.99 26.09 -24.12
CA SER A 338 21.77 27.34 -24.23
C SER A 338 20.97 28.63 -23.99
N ARG A 339 19.64 28.61 -24.12
CA ARG A 339 18.75 29.76 -23.93
C ARG A 339 17.60 29.49 -22.95
N LEU A 340 17.82 28.63 -21.95
CA LEU A 340 16.80 28.38 -20.92
C LEU A 340 16.62 29.57 -19.97
N THR A 341 17.70 30.30 -19.74
CA THR A 341 17.79 31.56 -18.96
C THR A 341 18.82 32.51 -19.60
N GLU A 342 18.85 33.77 -19.16
CA GLU A 342 19.88 34.74 -19.55
C GLU A 342 21.27 34.43 -18.94
N ASN A 343 21.35 33.49 -17.98
CA ASN A 343 22.59 33.13 -17.29
C ASN A 343 23.17 31.82 -17.86
N SER A 344 24.28 31.93 -18.58
CA SER A 344 24.97 30.79 -19.19
C SER A 344 25.46 29.75 -18.16
N ALA A 345 25.87 30.18 -16.97
CA ALA A 345 26.31 29.27 -15.91
C ALA A 345 25.15 28.41 -15.36
N VAL A 346 23.96 29.01 -15.24
CA VAL A 346 22.73 28.30 -14.86
C VAL A 346 22.36 27.30 -15.96
N ASN A 347 22.38 27.73 -17.21
CA ASN A 347 22.09 26.89 -18.39
C ASN A 347 23.04 25.67 -18.47
N ASP A 348 24.34 25.89 -18.27
CA ASP A 348 25.34 24.82 -18.21
C ASP A 348 25.12 23.88 -17.03
N SER A 349 24.66 24.41 -15.88
CA SER A 349 24.33 23.60 -14.71
C SER A 349 23.14 22.69 -14.97
N ILE A 350 22.04 23.24 -15.54
CA ILE A 350 20.87 22.45 -15.93
C ILE A 350 21.29 21.33 -16.88
N ARG A 351 22.07 21.64 -17.93
CA ARG A 351 22.56 20.63 -18.87
C ARG A 351 23.37 19.54 -18.17
N ARG A 352 24.31 19.93 -17.30
CA ARG A 352 25.19 18.98 -16.59
C ARG A 352 24.38 18.00 -15.75
N HIS A 353 23.40 18.50 -15.00
CA HIS A 353 22.54 17.66 -14.17
C HIS A 353 21.59 16.80 -15.02
N ALA A 354 21.07 17.33 -16.14
CA ALA A 354 20.22 16.58 -17.07
C ALA A 354 20.98 15.41 -17.71
N THR A 355 22.21 15.66 -18.17
CA THR A 355 23.08 14.60 -18.69
C THR A 355 23.41 13.56 -17.59
N ALA A 356 23.66 13.99 -16.36
CA ALA A 356 24.00 13.08 -15.26
C ALA A 356 22.84 12.13 -14.91
N MET A 357 21.60 12.63 -14.77
CA MET A 357 20.44 11.78 -14.48
C MET A 357 20.12 10.81 -15.62
N LEU A 358 20.24 11.24 -16.88
CA LEU A 358 20.06 10.36 -18.03
C LEU A 358 21.09 9.23 -18.08
N ILE A 359 22.34 9.52 -17.72
CA ILE A 359 23.39 8.48 -17.62
C ILE A 359 23.08 7.53 -16.45
N ASN A 360 22.71 8.09 -15.29
CA ASN A 360 22.46 7.32 -14.08
C ASN A 360 21.28 6.35 -14.24
N GLN A 361 20.20 6.81 -14.88
CA GLN A 361 18.95 6.05 -15.02
C GLN A 361 18.81 5.31 -16.35
N ASN A 362 19.85 5.26 -17.18
CA ASN A 362 19.81 4.59 -18.49
C ASN A 362 19.39 3.12 -18.39
N GLY A 363 18.31 2.75 -19.08
CA GLY A 363 17.78 1.39 -19.10
C GLY A 363 16.97 1.02 -17.85
N THR A 364 16.63 2.00 -17.01
CA THR A 364 15.81 1.83 -15.80
C THR A 364 14.57 2.71 -15.86
N ASP A 365 13.54 2.35 -15.10
CA ASP A 365 12.35 3.19 -14.89
C ASP A 365 12.51 4.12 -13.68
N GLY A 366 13.74 4.37 -13.23
CA GLY A 366 14.02 5.29 -12.14
C GLY A 366 13.99 6.76 -12.56
N GLU A 367 13.60 7.62 -11.62
CA GLU A 367 13.68 9.07 -11.77
C GLU A 367 14.61 9.67 -10.71
N ASP A 368 15.40 10.65 -11.12
CA ASP A 368 16.23 11.49 -10.26
C ASP A 368 15.66 12.91 -10.21
N LEU A 369 15.90 13.60 -9.10
CA LEU A 369 15.55 15.00 -8.90
C LEU A 369 16.77 15.81 -8.50
N CYS A 370 17.01 16.89 -9.22
CA CYS A 370 17.92 17.96 -8.84
C CYS A 370 17.14 19.26 -8.65
N ILE A 371 17.44 19.99 -7.58
CA ILE A 371 16.99 21.38 -7.40
C ILE A 371 18.22 22.26 -7.39
N ILE A 372 18.24 23.29 -8.22
CA ILE A 372 19.34 24.26 -8.31
C ILE A 372 18.84 25.67 -8.03
N ASP A 373 19.75 26.53 -7.57
CA ASP A 373 19.52 27.96 -7.41
C ASP A 373 19.46 28.64 -8.80
N ALA A 374 18.38 29.38 -9.05
CA ALA A 374 18.10 30.00 -10.34
C ALA A 374 19.02 31.17 -10.69
N LYS A 375 19.72 31.76 -9.70
CA LYS A 375 20.62 32.90 -9.89
C LYS A 375 22.05 32.43 -10.17
N THR A 376 22.49 31.40 -9.47
CA THR A 376 23.88 30.94 -9.44
C THR A 376 24.12 29.62 -10.16
N GLY A 377 23.07 28.82 -10.36
CA GLY A 377 23.16 27.45 -10.88
C GLY A 377 23.71 26.44 -9.87
N LYS A 378 23.87 26.84 -8.60
CA LYS A 378 24.39 25.96 -7.53
C LYS A 378 23.36 24.88 -7.17
N LEU A 379 23.83 23.64 -7.00
CA LEU A 379 23.02 22.53 -6.53
C LEU A 379 22.56 22.74 -5.08
N LEU A 380 21.25 22.70 -4.86
CA LEU A 380 20.60 22.85 -3.55
C LEU A 380 20.13 21.49 -2.99
N LEU A 381 19.67 20.60 -3.87
CA LEU A 381 19.22 19.25 -3.53
C LEU A 381 19.48 18.30 -4.68
N ASN A 382 19.88 17.08 -4.35
CA ASN A 382 19.92 15.94 -5.26
C ASN A 382 19.27 14.75 -4.55
N ALA A 383 18.30 14.13 -5.19
CA ALA A 383 17.57 12.97 -4.68
C ALA A 383 17.43 11.94 -5.79
N GLN A 384 17.55 10.67 -5.42
CA GLN A 384 17.37 9.54 -6.34
C GLN A 384 16.10 8.80 -5.96
N GLY A 385 15.25 8.53 -6.94
CA GLY A 385 14.08 7.68 -6.76
C GLY A 385 14.46 6.22 -6.51
N PRO A 386 13.51 5.40 -6.04
CA PRO A 386 13.73 3.96 -5.92
C PRO A 386 14.10 3.34 -7.28
N LYS A 387 14.95 2.31 -7.28
CA LYS A 387 15.31 1.60 -8.52
C LYS A 387 14.05 1.07 -9.21
N ASN A 388 13.89 1.38 -10.49
CA ASN A 388 12.74 0.98 -11.32
C ASN A 388 11.38 1.44 -10.77
N ALA A 389 11.34 2.60 -10.10
CA ALA A 389 10.11 3.24 -9.70
C ALA A 389 9.97 4.59 -10.39
N LEU A 390 8.79 4.82 -10.98
CA LEU A 390 8.43 6.09 -11.59
C LEU A 390 8.16 7.11 -10.49
N GLY A 391 9.12 8.00 -10.30
CA GLY A 391 9.00 9.15 -9.44
C GLY A 391 10.00 9.21 -8.29
N VAL A 392 10.12 10.41 -7.72
CA VAL A 392 11.10 10.72 -6.69
C VAL A 392 10.50 11.63 -5.61
N SER A 393 10.66 11.18 -4.36
CA SER A 393 10.19 11.87 -3.17
C SER A 393 11.39 12.35 -2.33
N PRO A 394 11.80 13.62 -2.44
CA PRO A 394 12.88 14.17 -1.64
C PRO A 394 12.50 14.26 -0.15
N PRO A 395 13.48 14.31 0.78
CA PRO A 395 13.22 14.47 2.21
C PRO A 395 12.40 15.73 2.52
N ALA A 396 11.32 15.59 3.29
CA ALA A 396 10.35 16.65 3.54
C ALA A 396 10.95 17.86 4.28
N ASP A 397 11.84 17.61 5.24
CA ASP A 397 12.57 18.64 6.01
C ASP A 397 13.45 19.51 5.09
N ARG A 398 14.12 18.87 4.11
CA ARG A 398 14.94 19.57 3.12
C ARG A 398 14.10 20.41 2.18
N ILE A 399 12.96 19.90 1.74
CA ILE A 399 12.03 20.69 0.91
C ILE A 399 11.47 21.87 1.70
N GLU A 400 11.12 21.70 2.96
CA GLU A 400 10.64 22.80 3.81
C GLU A 400 11.72 23.89 3.98
N PHE A 401 12.97 23.51 4.25
CA PHE A 401 14.10 24.44 4.31
C PHE A 401 14.24 25.22 2.99
N LEU A 402 14.18 24.53 1.85
CA LEU A 402 14.33 25.17 0.54
C LEU A 402 13.16 26.11 0.21
N ARG A 403 11.93 25.73 0.51
CA ARG A 403 10.75 26.59 0.35
C ARG A 403 10.89 27.88 1.15
N LYS A 404 11.39 27.81 2.39
CA LYS A 404 11.57 28.99 3.25
C LYS A 404 12.67 29.93 2.76
N ASN A 405 13.78 29.39 2.22
CA ASN A 405 14.98 30.19 1.94
C ASN A 405 15.16 30.56 0.45
N TYR A 406 14.55 29.81 -0.47
CA TYR A 406 14.77 29.94 -1.92
C TYR A 406 13.47 30.03 -2.73
N SER A 407 12.34 30.36 -2.09
CA SER A 407 11.04 30.54 -2.77
C SER A 407 11.16 31.44 -4.00
N GLY A 408 10.65 30.96 -5.14
CA GLY A 408 10.71 31.67 -6.43
C GLY A 408 12.10 31.78 -7.05
N GLN A 409 13.12 31.17 -6.45
CA GLN A 409 14.52 31.21 -6.88
C GLN A 409 15.10 29.81 -7.12
N MET A 410 14.25 28.81 -7.30
CA MET A 410 14.65 27.42 -7.51
C MET A 410 14.23 26.93 -8.89
N ILE A 411 15.10 26.15 -9.52
CA ILE A 411 14.79 25.39 -10.73
C ILE A 411 14.79 23.90 -10.36
N GLY A 412 13.65 23.24 -10.54
CA GLY A 412 13.55 21.78 -10.43
C GLY A 412 13.92 21.10 -11.75
N LEU A 413 14.63 19.99 -11.69
CA LEU A 413 15.03 19.20 -12.85
C LEU A 413 14.89 17.72 -12.52
N HIS A 414 14.18 16.97 -13.37
CA HIS A 414 14.08 15.52 -13.27
C HIS A 414 13.99 14.86 -14.64
N ASN A 415 14.17 13.54 -14.68
CA ASN A 415 14.06 12.74 -15.90
C ASN A 415 12.74 11.98 -15.98
N HIS A 416 12.23 11.77 -17.20
CA HIS A 416 11.09 10.89 -17.48
C HIS A 416 11.53 9.67 -18.31
N PRO A 417 11.66 8.48 -17.72
CA PRO A 417 11.97 7.24 -18.44
C PRO A 417 10.85 6.77 -19.37
N THR A 418 9.64 7.29 -19.19
CA THR A 418 8.46 7.02 -20.04
C THR A 418 8.43 7.83 -21.33
N ASN A 419 9.34 8.80 -21.50
CA ASN A 419 9.38 9.77 -22.59
C ASN A 419 8.10 10.60 -22.74
N LEU A 420 7.43 10.87 -21.62
CA LEU A 420 6.23 11.71 -21.58
C LEU A 420 6.58 13.17 -21.25
N PRO A 421 5.78 14.13 -21.73
CA PRO A 421 5.84 15.52 -21.24
C PRO A 421 5.56 15.63 -19.73
N PRO A 422 5.70 16.83 -19.13
CA PRO A 422 5.39 17.06 -17.72
C PRO A 422 3.95 16.64 -17.36
N THR A 423 3.78 15.98 -16.22
CA THR A 423 2.50 15.47 -15.70
C THR A 423 1.88 16.44 -14.69
N GLY A 424 0.65 16.17 -14.25
CA GLY A 424 0.02 16.95 -13.19
C GLY A 424 0.78 16.91 -11.86
N ALA A 425 1.50 15.82 -11.60
CA ALA A 425 2.37 15.69 -10.43
C ALA A 425 3.53 16.71 -10.48
N ASP A 426 4.11 16.93 -11.66
CA ASP A 426 5.23 17.86 -11.85
C ASP A 426 4.80 19.31 -11.63
N PHE A 427 3.66 19.72 -12.20
CA PHE A 427 3.12 21.07 -11.95
C PHE A 427 2.75 21.29 -10.49
N SER A 428 2.15 20.28 -9.85
CA SER A 428 1.79 20.34 -8.43
C SER A 428 3.04 20.45 -7.55
N ALA A 429 4.07 19.64 -7.83
CA ALA A 429 5.37 19.68 -7.15
C ALA A 429 6.02 21.06 -7.30
N SER A 430 6.05 21.57 -8.52
CA SER A 430 6.64 22.86 -8.85
C SER A 430 5.94 24.04 -8.14
N GLY A 431 4.61 24.02 -8.10
CA GLY A 431 3.81 25.00 -7.36
C GLY A 431 4.02 24.92 -5.84
N TYR A 432 3.94 23.71 -5.28
CA TYR A 432 4.17 23.47 -3.85
C TYR A 432 5.58 23.90 -3.43
N ARG A 433 6.60 23.47 -4.17
CA ARG A 433 8.02 23.73 -3.91
C ARG A 433 8.44 25.15 -4.29
N ARG A 434 7.56 25.97 -4.88
CA ARG A 434 7.81 27.37 -5.27
C ARG A 434 8.97 27.54 -6.25
N TYR A 435 9.04 26.69 -7.28
CA TYR A 435 10.03 26.86 -8.34
C TYR A 435 9.74 28.11 -9.18
N CYS A 436 10.78 28.72 -9.76
CA CYS A 436 10.60 29.71 -10.83
C CYS A 436 10.17 29.03 -12.14
N PHE A 437 10.70 27.84 -12.41
CA PHE A 437 10.26 26.91 -13.46
C PHE A 437 10.89 25.54 -13.19
N GLY A 438 10.32 24.49 -13.77
CA GLY A 438 10.89 23.16 -13.81
C GLY A 438 11.36 22.78 -15.22
N ILE A 439 12.24 21.78 -15.27
CA ILE A 439 12.73 21.14 -16.50
C ILE A 439 12.49 19.64 -16.38
N VAL A 440 11.91 19.06 -17.43
CA VAL A 440 11.84 17.60 -17.62
C VAL A 440 12.74 17.22 -18.77
N VAL A 441 13.56 16.19 -18.57
CA VAL A 441 14.36 15.59 -19.64
C VAL A 441 13.95 14.13 -19.86
N THR A 442 13.59 13.76 -21.08
CA THR A 442 13.17 12.40 -21.40
C THR A 442 14.36 11.53 -21.82
N HIS A 443 14.23 10.21 -21.73
CA HIS A 443 15.30 9.27 -22.11
C HIS A 443 15.59 9.26 -23.62
N ASP A 444 14.62 9.64 -24.45
CA ASP A 444 14.80 9.92 -25.88
C ASP A 444 15.36 11.33 -26.17
N GLY A 445 15.69 12.10 -25.12
CA GLY A 445 16.43 13.35 -25.22
C GLY A 445 15.59 14.57 -25.59
N GLN A 446 14.27 14.52 -25.44
CA GLN A 446 13.42 15.72 -25.43
C GLN A 446 13.61 16.48 -24.10
N VAL A 447 13.43 17.81 -24.17
CA VAL A 447 13.57 18.70 -23.02
C VAL A 447 12.33 19.57 -22.96
N PHE A 448 11.66 19.61 -21.81
CA PHE A 448 10.48 20.42 -21.60
C PHE A 448 10.74 21.43 -20.49
N LYS A 449 10.35 22.67 -20.70
CA LYS A 449 10.32 23.71 -19.67
C LYS A 449 8.88 23.93 -19.26
N TYR A 450 8.63 23.97 -17.95
CA TYR A 450 7.28 24.15 -17.41
C TYR A 450 7.28 25.04 -16.18
N ALA A 451 6.15 25.68 -15.86
CA ALA A 451 5.98 26.50 -14.67
C ALA A 451 4.56 26.35 -14.13
N PRO A 452 4.39 26.42 -12.79
CA PRO A 452 3.08 26.36 -12.17
C PRO A 452 2.31 27.64 -12.50
N GLY A 453 0.99 27.51 -12.58
CA GLY A 453 0.12 28.64 -12.88
C GLY A 453 -0.33 29.39 -11.63
N SER A 454 -1.14 30.44 -11.84
CA SER A 454 -1.68 31.28 -10.76
C SER A 454 -2.82 30.63 -9.98
N LYS A 455 -3.40 29.52 -10.48
CA LYS A 455 -4.50 28.79 -9.85
C LYS A 455 -4.07 27.39 -9.41
N ALA A 456 -4.42 27.01 -8.18
CA ALA A 456 -4.17 25.66 -7.68
C ALA A 456 -5.06 24.63 -8.41
N PHE A 457 -4.51 23.47 -8.73
CA PHE A 457 -5.26 22.34 -9.27
C PHE A 457 -4.70 21.02 -8.74
N GLY A 458 -5.58 20.02 -8.61
CA GLY A 458 -5.18 18.69 -8.18
C GLY A 458 -4.38 17.96 -9.26
N PRO A 459 -3.35 17.18 -8.91
CA PRO A 459 -2.47 16.51 -9.87
C PRO A 459 -3.23 15.58 -10.83
N ARG A 460 -4.31 14.96 -10.36
CA ARG A 460 -5.15 14.07 -11.17
C ARG A 460 -5.93 14.76 -12.29
N ILE A 461 -6.10 16.08 -12.27
CA ILE A 461 -6.86 16.78 -13.32
C ILE A 461 -6.21 16.59 -14.69
N ILE A 462 -4.88 16.61 -14.74
CA ILE A 462 -4.14 16.37 -15.99
C ILE A 462 -4.28 14.89 -16.38
N ASP A 463 -4.11 13.96 -15.45
CA ASP A 463 -4.20 12.53 -15.71
C ASP A 463 -5.59 12.09 -16.21
N GLU A 464 -6.65 12.58 -15.57
CA GLU A 464 -8.06 12.32 -15.94
C GLU A 464 -8.38 12.87 -17.34
N ARG A 465 -7.80 14.01 -17.71
CA ARG A 465 -7.99 14.62 -19.04
C ARG A 465 -7.20 13.91 -20.13
N ILE A 466 -5.98 13.46 -19.83
CA ILE A 466 -5.22 12.60 -20.74
C ILE A 466 -6.03 11.33 -21.03
N ASP A 467 -6.59 10.70 -20.00
CA ASP A 467 -7.41 9.50 -20.16
C ASP A 467 -8.66 9.77 -20.99
N LYS A 468 -9.36 10.89 -20.76
CA LYS A 468 -10.48 11.36 -21.60
C LYS A 468 -10.09 11.45 -23.08
N TYR A 469 -8.95 12.08 -23.39
CA TYR A 469 -8.54 12.30 -24.78
C TYR A 469 -8.05 11.02 -25.48
N LYS A 470 -7.63 10.00 -24.73
CA LYS A 470 -7.24 8.70 -25.27
C LYS A 470 -8.42 7.77 -25.60
N HIS A 471 -9.63 8.11 -25.18
CA HIS A 471 -10.83 7.30 -25.34
C HIS A 471 -11.84 7.96 -26.31
N PRO A 472 -12.83 7.19 -26.80
CA PRO A 472 -13.89 7.74 -27.63
C PRO A 472 -14.60 8.92 -26.95
N PRO A 473 -14.93 9.99 -27.68
CA PRO A 473 -14.87 10.13 -29.15
C PRO A 473 -13.56 10.73 -29.69
N TYR A 474 -12.55 10.92 -28.86
CA TYR A 474 -11.33 11.64 -29.24
C TYR A 474 -10.26 10.72 -29.83
N ASP A 475 -10.06 9.54 -29.21
CA ASP A 475 -9.15 8.48 -29.68
C ASP A 475 -7.74 8.97 -30.07
N LEU A 476 -7.23 9.98 -29.34
CA LEU A 476 -5.92 10.56 -29.62
C LEU A 476 -4.79 9.62 -29.20
N ASP A 477 -3.67 9.66 -29.93
CA ASP A 477 -2.46 8.99 -29.49
C ASP A 477 -1.92 9.61 -28.19
N VAL A 478 -1.06 8.88 -27.47
CA VAL A 478 -0.55 9.30 -26.16
C VAL A 478 0.09 10.70 -26.21
N LYS A 479 0.86 11.02 -27.24
CA LYS A 479 1.53 12.32 -27.35
C LYS A 479 0.53 13.43 -27.62
N GLN A 480 -0.40 13.19 -28.55
CA GLN A 480 -1.46 14.13 -28.89
C GLN A 480 -2.38 14.41 -27.69
N ALA A 481 -2.76 13.38 -26.93
CA ALA A 481 -3.57 13.50 -25.73
C ALA A 481 -2.89 14.37 -24.66
N PHE A 482 -1.58 14.18 -24.45
CA PHE A 482 -0.80 15.03 -23.54
C PHE A 482 -0.74 16.48 -24.00
N GLN A 483 -0.40 16.72 -25.27
CA GLN A 483 -0.33 18.08 -25.82
C GLN A 483 -1.67 18.80 -25.72
N GLN A 484 -2.75 18.13 -26.09
CA GLN A 484 -4.10 18.67 -26.01
C GLN A 484 -4.47 19.01 -24.55
N THR A 485 -4.20 18.10 -23.61
CA THR A 485 -4.45 18.33 -22.19
C THR A 485 -3.66 19.52 -21.65
N LEU A 486 -2.36 19.57 -21.91
CA LEU A 486 -1.51 20.64 -21.39
C LEU A 486 -1.90 22.01 -21.98
N ASN A 487 -2.33 22.06 -23.24
CA ASN A 487 -2.84 23.29 -23.87
C ASN A 487 -4.18 23.75 -23.26
N GLU A 488 -5.06 22.83 -22.91
CA GLU A 488 -6.32 23.11 -22.24
C GLU A 488 -6.07 23.63 -20.81
N VAL A 489 -5.25 22.91 -20.04
CA VAL A 489 -4.91 23.25 -18.65
C VAL A 489 -4.12 24.56 -18.57
N ALA A 490 -3.26 24.86 -19.55
CA ALA A 490 -2.58 26.16 -19.65
C ALA A 490 -3.55 27.34 -19.73
N LYS A 491 -4.66 27.19 -20.45
CA LYS A 491 -5.68 28.25 -20.55
C LYS A 491 -6.50 28.40 -19.27
N GLU A 492 -6.84 27.28 -18.63
CA GLU A 492 -7.72 27.30 -17.45
C GLU A 492 -6.99 27.70 -16.17
N TYR A 493 -5.80 27.16 -15.96
CA TYR A 493 -5.02 27.25 -14.73
C TYR A 493 -3.78 28.14 -14.85
N ASP A 494 -3.55 28.74 -16.03
CA ASP A 494 -2.44 29.66 -16.29
C ASP A 494 -1.05 29.01 -16.12
N ILE A 495 -0.97 27.67 -16.30
CA ILE A 495 0.32 26.98 -16.35
C ILE A 495 1.08 27.33 -17.62
N LYS A 496 2.41 27.23 -17.58
CA LYS A 496 3.26 27.37 -18.76
C LYS A 496 3.97 26.07 -19.05
N TRP A 497 4.03 25.68 -20.32
CA TRP A 497 4.82 24.53 -20.74
C TRP A 497 5.29 24.72 -22.18
N THR A 498 6.48 24.23 -22.51
CA THR A 498 7.05 24.31 -23.86
C THR A 498 8.09 23.20 -24.07
N GLU A 499 8.06 22.55 -25.22
CA GLU A 499 9.15 21.67 -25.66
C GLU A 499 10.29 22.52 -26.23
N ILE A 500 11.51 22.30 -25.73
CA ILE A 500 12.70 23.00 -26.15
C ILE A 500 13.34 22.27 -27.33
N LYS A 501 13.36 22.94 -28.49
CA LYS A 501 14.00 22.43 -29.70
C LYS A 501 15.48 22.79 -29.74
N SER A 502 16.26 21.98 -30.43
CA SER A 502 17.63 22.34 -30.78
C SER A 502 17.62 23.58 -31.67
N MET A 503 18.62 24.43 -31.49
CA MET A 503 18.90 25.56 -32.38
C MET A 503 19.85 25.15 -33.48
#